data_AF-A0A6S8MHS3-F1
#
_entry.id   AF-A0A6S8MHS3-F1
#
_cell.length_a   1.000
_cell.length_b   1.000
_cell.length_c   1.000
_cell.angle_alpha   90.00
_cell.angle_beta   90.00
_cell.angle_gamma   90.00
#
_symmetry.space_group_name_H-M   'P 1'
#
loop_
_entity.id
_entity.type
_entity.pdbx_description
1 polymer ?
#
loop_
_entity_poly.entity_id
_entity_poly.type
_entity_poly.pdbx_seq_one_letter_code
_entity_poly.pdbx_strand_id
1 'polypeptide(L)'
;MDTFDPKQFGPQRSQRIATVLIYLSDVEEGGETIFKREGLGNGNRVITDWRSCDDGFKYKPRQGDAVLFWSTHPGSTEIDRQGLHGGCPVTKGEKWVATKWLHSQRASYDRLAELARDH
;
A
#
# COMPACT_ATOMS: atom_id res chain seq x y z
N MET A 1 -4.30 5.69 -0.11
CA MET A 1 -4.16 4.65 0.93
C MET A 1 -5.52 4.01 1.03
N ASP A 2 -5.60 2.72 0.73
CA ASP A 2 -6.89 2.09 0.44
C ASP A 2 -7.32 1.16 1.60
N THR A 3 -6.87 1.57 2.79
CA THR A 3 -7.30 1.13 4.13
C THR A 3 -7.92 2.35 4.81
N PHE A 4 -9.08 2.17 5.41
CA PHE A 4 -9.78 3.28 6.08
C PHE A 4 -9.47 3.28 7.56
N ASP A 5 -9.19 4.46 8.13
CA ASP A 5 -9.00 4.62 9.58
C ASP A 5 -10.37 4.47 10.27
N PRO A 6 -10.55 3.48 11.18
CA PRO A 6 -11.79 3.33 11.92
C PRO A 6 -12.17 4.55 12.75
N LYS A 7 -11.20 5.38 13.18
CA LYS A 7 -11.46 6.63 13.90
C LYS A 7 -12.16 7.68 13.04
N GLN A 8 -11.95 7.63 11.72
CA GLN A 8 -12.52 8.59 10.77
C GLN A 8 -13.77 8.03 10.08
N PHE A 9 -13.78 6.73 9.76
CA PHE A 9 -14.81 6.11 8.91
C PHE A 9 -15.67 5.06 9.64
N GLY A 10 -15.43 4.83 10.93
CA GLY A 10 -16.10 3.79 11.71
C GLY A 10 -15.58 2.38 11.43
N PRO A 11 -16.05 1.36 12.18
CA PRO A 11 -15.61 -0.01 12.04
C PRO A 11 -15.92 -0.54 10.63
N GLN A 12 -14.89 -1.05 9.96
CA GLN A 12 -15.00 -1.62 8.62
C GLN A 12 -15.22 -3.14 8.72
N ARG A 13 -16.27 -3.65 8.06
CA ARG A 13 -16.62 -5.09 8.05
C ARG A 13 -15.61 -5.98 7.33
N SER A 14 -14.77 -5.37 6.50
CA SER A 14 -13.68 -6.01 5.78
C SER A 14 -12.63 -4.95 5.49
N GLN A 15 -11.38 -5.22 5.86
CA GLN A 15 -10.27 -4.33 5.59
C GLN A 15 -9.28 -5.00 4.67
N ARG A 16 -8.70 -4.22 3.77
CA ARG A 16 -7.57 -4.68 3.00
C ARG A 16 -6.36 -4.76 3.92
N ILE A 17 -5.89 -5.99 4.14
CA ILE A 17 -4.70 -6.26 4.95
C ILE A 17 -3.43 -6.21 4.10
N ALA A 18 -3.50 -6.59 2.82
CA ALA A 18 -2.39 -6.55 1.88
C ALA A 18 -2.80 -6.22 0.46
N THR A 19 -1.80 -5.82 -0.32
CA THR A 19 -1.90 -5.71 -1.77
C THR A 19 -0.76 -6.47 -2.42
N VAL A 20 -1.09 -7.22 -3.48
CA VAL A 20 -0.12 -7.76 -4.43
C VAL A 20 -0.29 -7.01 -5.74
N LEU A 21 0.77 -6.36 -6.21
CA LEU A 21 0.86 -5.78 -7.54
C LEU A 21 1.67 -6.72 -8.42
N ILE A 22 1.04 -7.24 -9.47
CA ILE A 22 1.65 -8.14 -10.45
C ILE A 22 1.90 -7.32 -11.72
N TYR A 23 3.15 -7.21 -12.13
CA TYR A 23 3.52 -6.43 -13.31
C TYR A 23 3.41 -7.32 -14.56
N LEU A 24 2.58 -6.89 -15.50
CA LEU A 24 2.24 -7.63 -16.71
C LEU A 24 3.03 -7.14 -17.94
N SER A 25 3.75 -6.04 -17.80
CA SER A 25 4.63 -5.49 -18.83
C SER A 25 5.92 -4.95 -18.23
N ASP A 26 7.00 -4.98 -19.01
CA ASP A 26 8.15 -4.11 -18.81
C ASP A 26 7.75 -2.67 -19.16
N VAL A 27 8.41 -1.69 -18.54
CA VAL A 27 8.19 -0.27 -18.82
C VAL A 27 9.51 0.37 -19.22
N GLU A 28 9.55 1.00 -20.40
CA GLU A 28 10.77 1.63 -20.92
C GLU A 28 11.26 2.74 -19.99
N GLU A 29 10.45 3.77 -19.71
CA GLU A 29 10.84 4.89 -18.84
C GLU A 29 9.71 5.31 -17.90
N GLY A 30 10.07 5.65 -16.66
CA GLY A 30 9.12 5.94 -15.58
C GLY A 30 8.29 4.71 -15.16
N GLY A 31 7.08 4.95 -14.69
CA GLY A 31 6.12 3.91 -14.31
C GLY A 31 6.45 3.18 -13.01
N GLU A 32 7.40 3.64 -12.22
CA GLU A 32 7.75 3.04 -10.92
C GLU A 32 6.53 2.94 -10.00
N THR A 33 6.50 1.90 -9.17
CA THR A 33 5.67 1.92 -7.97
C THR A 33 6.52 2.52 -6.86
N ILE A 34 6.10 3.67 -6.35
CA ILE A 34 6.82 4.41 -5.31
C ILE A 34 6.17 4.18 -3.95
N PHE A 35 6.99 3.92 -2.93
CA PHE A 35 6.62 3.80 -1.53
C PHE A 35 7.20 5.00 -0.78
N LYS A 36 6.37 6.04 -0.58
CA LYS A 36 6.82 7.36 -0.12
C LYS A 36 7.34 7.38 1.32
N ARG A 37 7.03 6.36 2.12
CA ARG A 37 7.45 6.23 3.53
C ARG A 37 8.45 5.11 3.77
N GLU A 38 8.75 4.30 2.76
CA GLU A 38 9.68 3.17 2.83
C GLU A 38 11.12 3.62 2.55
N GLY A 39 12.10 3.00 3.21
CA GLY A 39 13.53 3.24 2.97
C GLY A 39 14.08 4.61 3.41
N LEU A 40 13.23 5.49 3.93
CA LEU A 40 13.63 6.79 4.50
C LEU A 40 13.54 6.64 6.01
N GLY A 41 14.68 6.76 6.70
CA GLY A 41 14.87 6.44 8.13
C GLY A 41 14.03 7.21 9.16
N ASN A 42 12.90 7.82 8.77
CA ASN A 42 11.83 8.26 9.66
C ASN A 42 10.48 8.19 8.93
N GLY A 43 9.61 7.27 9.34
CA GLY A 43 8.21 7.16 8.88
C GLY A 43 7.35 8.42 9.11
N ASN A 44 7.91 9.47 9.70
CA ASN A 44 7.33 10.79 9.96
C ASN A 44 7.59 11.84 8.88
N ARG A 45 8.21 11.51 7.73
CA ARG A 45 8.34 12.48 6.62
C ARG A 45 6.96 13.04 6.24
N VAL A 46 6.87 14.37 6.19
CA VAL A 46 5.68 15.06 5.70
C VAL A 46 5.68 14.96 4.19
N ILE A 47 4.62 14.36 3.64
CA ILE A 47 4.43 14.27 2.20
C ILE A 47 3.61 15.49 1.82
N THR A 48 4.26 16.46 1.20
CA THR A 48 3.64 17.71 0.74
C THR A 48 3.14 17.60 -0.70
N ASP A 49 3.83 16.80 -1.53
CA ASP A 49 3.41 16.50 -2.89
C ASP A 49 3.15 14.99 -3.08
N TRP A 50 1.87 14.68 -3.28
CA TRP A 50 1.38 13.33 -3.53
C TRP A 50 1.62 12.86 -4.96
N ARG A 51 1.87 13.79 -5.91
CA ARG A 51 2.11 13.50 -7.33
C ARG A 51 3.60 13.36 -7.66
N SER A 52 4.48 13.99 -6.87
CA SER A 52 5.94 13.85 -7.05
C SER A 52 6.36 12.38 -6.99
N CYS A 53 7.33 12.05 -7.82
CA CYS A 53 8.00 10.76 -7.80
C CYS A 53 9.47 10.89 -7.45
N ASP A 54 9.87 11.89 -6.69
CA ASP A 54 11.28 12.16 -6.44
C ASP A 54 11.79 11.39 -5.21
N ASP A 55 10.99 11.35 -4.15
CA ASP A 55 11.38 10.83 -2.84
C ASP A 55 10.61 9.58 -2.42
N GLY A 56 11.35 8.53 -2.05
CA GLY A 56 10.83 7.27 -1.52
C GLY A 56 11.50 6.05 -2.17
N PHE A 57 11.25 4.87 -1.62
CA PHE A 57 11.67 3.63 -2.26
C PHE A 57 10.87 3.43 -3.55
N LYS A 58 11.53 3.08 -4.65
CA LYS A 58 10.89 2.85 -5.95
C LYS A 58 11.19 1.46 -6.43
N TYR A 59 10.16 0.84 -6.98
CA TYR A 59 10.30 -0.40 -7.71
C TYR A 59 9.95 -0.16 -9.18
N LYS A 60 10.90 -0.46 -10.08
CA LYS A 60 10.70 -0.37 -11.53
C LYS A 60 9.95 -1.62 -12.02
N PRO A 61 8.81 -1.49 -12.71
CA PRO A 61 8.07 -2.62 -13.25
C PRO A 61 8.93 -3.49 -14.15
N ARG A 62 8.87 -4.79 -13.91
CA ARG A 62 9.42 -5.83 -14.78
C ARG A 62 8.36 -6.89 -15.00
N GLN A 63 8.15 -7.29 -16.25
CA GLN A 63 7.13 -8.28 -16.57
C GLN A 63 7.37 -9.58 -15.78
N GLY A 64 6.32 -10.06 -15.12
CA GLY A 64 6.34 -11.30 -14.34
C GLY A 64 6.68 -11.12 -12.86
N ASP A 65 7.26 -9.98 -12.47
CA ASP A 65 7.51 -9.70 -11.05
C ASP A 65 6.20 -9.36 -10.31
N ALA A 66 6.20 -9.64 -9.00
CA ALA A 66 5.14 -9.24 -8.10
C ALA A 66 5.70 -8.55 -6.85
N VAL A 67 5.05 -7.48 -6.41
CA VAL A 67 5.34 -6.77 -5.17
C VAL A 67 4.18 -6.96 -4.20
N LEU A 68 4.47 -7.58 -3.06
CA LEU A 68 3.55 -7.71 -1.92
C LEU A 68 3.92 -6.68 -0.86
N PHE A 69 2.92 -5.96 -0.36
CA PHE A 69 3.07 -5.08 0.80
C PHE A 69 1.82 -5.08 1.67
N TRP A 70 2.03 -4.81 2.95
CA TRP A 70 0.96 -4.76 3.93
C TRP A 70 0.31 -3.38 3.98
N SER A 71 -1.01 -3.40 4.16
CA SER A 71 -1.89 -2.25 4.33
C SER A 71 -2.24 -2.03 5.81
N THR A 72 -2.09 -3.07 6.63
CA THR A 72 -2.14 -3.07 8.10
C THR A 72 -0.98 -3.88 8.65
N HIS A 73 -0.52 -3.59 9.86
CA HIS A 73 0.50 -4.44 10.49
C HIS A 73 -0.04 -5.88 10.64
N PRO A 74 0.78 -6.92 10.38
CA PRO A 74 0.35 -8.31 10.51
C PRO A 74 -0.24 -8.58 11.90
N GLY A 75 -1.44 -9.17 11.94
CA GLY A 75 -2.15 -9.47 13.20
C GLY A 75 -2.75 -8.26 13.91
N SER A 76 -2.71 -7.07 13.30
CA SER A 76 -3.23 -5.82 13.87
C SER A 76 -4.28 -5.18 12.98
N THR A 77 -5.12 -4.33 13.57
CA THR A 77 -6.01 -3.40 12.85
C THR A 77 -5.33 -2.07 12.51
N GLU A 78 -4.10 -1.85 13.00
CA GLU A 78 -3.32 -0.64 12.79
C GLU A 78 -2.86 -0.54 11.33
N ILE A 79 -3.04 0.64 10.73
CA ILE A 79 -2.62 0.94 9.36
C ILE A 79 -1.10 1.01 9.29
N ASP A 80 -0.51 0.18 8.42
CA ASP A 80 0.92 0.25 8.15
C ASP A 80 1.20 1.40 7.18
N ARG A 81 1.75 2.50 7.70
CA ARG A 81 2.04 3.70 6.90
C ARG A 81 3.14 3.46 5.87
N GLN A 82 4.00 2.46 6.03
CA GLN A 82 5.08 2.17 5.07
C GLN A 82 4.52 1.65 3.74
N GLY A 83 3.36 0.99 3.76
CA GLY A 83 2.61 0.56 2.57
C GLY A 83 1.98 1.69 1.74
N LEU A 84 2.17 2.95 2.14
CA LEU A 84 1.73 4.10 1.36
C LEU A 84 2.49 4.16 0.03
N HIS A 85 1.76 3.85 -1.04
CA HIS A 85 2.31 3.72 -2.38
C HIS A 85 1.56 4.57 -3.41
N GLY A 86 2.19 4.76 -4.56
CA GLY A 86 1.61 5.39 -5.75
C GLY A 86 2.27 4.89 -7.03
N GLY A 87 1.69 5.24 -8.17
CA GLY A 87 2.28 5.00 -9.48
C GLY A 87 2.92 6.25 -10.04
N CYS A 88 4.20 6.17 -10.40
CA CYS A 88 4.88 7.23 -11.11
C CYS A 88 4.39 7.34 -12.56
N PRO A 89 4.45 8.55 -13.16
CA PRO A 89 4.13 8.73 -14.56
C PRO A 89 4.98 7.80 -15.43
N VAL A 90 4.36 7.16 -16.41
CA VAL A 90 5.08 6.50 -17.50
C VAL A 90 5.48 7.60 -18.48
N THR A 91 6.78 7.77 -18.72
CA THR A 91 7.27 8.77 -19.68
C THR A 91 7.54 8.16 -21.06
N LYS A 92 7.71 6.82 -21.12
CA LYS A 92 7.86 6.08 -22.36
C LYS A 92 7.39 4.62 -22.21
N GLY A 93 6.67 4.11 -23.21
CA GLY A 93 6.08 2.77 -23.22
C GLY A 93 4.71 2.72 -22.51
N GLU A 94 4.34 1.54 -22.01
CA GLU A 94 3.06 1.31 -21.32
C GLU A 94 3.25 0.43 -20.08
N LYS A 95 2.46 0.70 -19.03
CA LYS A 95 2.46 -0.06 -17.78
C LYS A 95 1.15 -0.82 -17.63
N TRP A 96 1.24 -2.15 -17.63
CA TRP A 96 0.13 -3.05 -17.31
C TRP A 96 0.35 -3.71 -15.96
N VAL A 97 -0.64 -3.62 -15.06
CA VAL A 97 -0.58 -4.19 -13.71
C VAL A 97 -1.90 -4.87 -13.38
N ALA A 98 -1.82 -6.08 -12.81
CA ALA A 98 -2.94 -6.69 -12.11
C ALA A 98 -2.78 -6.48 -10.60
N THR A 99 -3.85 -6.03 -9.95
CA THR A 99 -3.87 -5.82 -8.50
C THR A 99 -4.72 -6.88 -7.83
N LYS A 100 -4.15 -7.58 -6.85
CA LYS A 100 -4.88 -8.49 -5.96
C LYS A 100 -4.89 -7.92 -4.55
N TRP A 101 -6.08 -7.64 -4.04
CA TRP A 101 -6.28 -7.25 -2.65
C TRP A 101 -6.58 -8.46 -1.77
N LEU A 102 -5.90 -8.52 -0.63
CA LEU A 102 -6.13 -9.52 0.40
C LEU A 102 -6.90 -8.84 1.54
N HIS A 103 -8.04 -9.41 1.90
CA HIS A 103 -8.93 -8.86 2.90
C HIS A 103 -8.93 -9.72 4.16
N SER A 104 -9.10 -9.08 5.32
CA SER A 104 -9.36 -9.80 6.57
C SER A 104 -10.70 -10.54 6.51
N GLN A 105 -10.76 -11.71 7.15
CA GLN A 105 -12.04 -12.38 7.39
C GLN A 105 -12.81 -11.62 8.47
N ARG A 106 -14.13 -11.53 8.30
CA ARG A 106 -15.01 -10.72 9.16
C ARG A 106 -14.86 -11.04 10.66
N ALA A 107 -14.89 -12.32 11.02
CA ALA A 107 -14.79 -12.77 12.41
C ALA A 107 -13.41 -12.54 13.06
N SER A 108 -12.32 -12.60 12.28
CA SER A 108 -10.99 -12.37 12.83
C SER A 108 -10.70 -10.88 13.00
N TYR A 109 -11.21 -10.03 12.10
CA TYR A 109 -11.02 -8.58 12.22
C TYR A 109 -11.88 -7.97 13.32
N ASP A 110 -13.15 -8.37 13.45
CA ASP A 110 -14.03 -7.89 14.52
C ASP A 110 -13.42 -8.20 15.90
N ARG A 111 -12.87 -9.42 16.08
CA ARG A 111 -12.16 -9.82 17.30
C ARG A 111 -10.93 -8.95 17.59
N LEU A 112 -10.10 -8.68 16.58
CA LEU A 112 -8.92 -7.83 16.76
C LEU A 112 -9.32 -6.37 17.07
N ALA A 113 -10.38 -5.88 16.44
CA ALA A 113 -10.90 -4.53 16.68
C ALA A 113 -11.55 -4.38 18.06
N GLU A 114 -12.15 -5.43 18.62
CA GLU A 114 -12.63 -5.47 20.01
C GLU A 114 -11.47 -5.40 21.00
N LEU A 115 -10.45 -6.25 20.84
CA LEU A 115 -9.27 -6.25 21.71
C LEU A 115 -8.54 -4.90 21.72
N ALA A 116 -8.50 -4.19 20.59
CA ALA A 116 -7.87 -2.87 20.49
C ALA A 116 -8.68 -1.72 21.14
N ARG A 117 -9.94 -1.95 21.54
CA ARG A 117 -10.77 -0.95 22.24
C ARG A 117 -10.70 -1.04 23.77
N ASP A 118 -10.21 -2.15 24.30
CA ASP A 118 -10.11 -2.41 25.74
C ASP A 118 -8.78 -1.97 26.36
N HIS A 119 -7.95 -1.25 25.59
CA HIS A 119 -6.66 -0.66 25.99
C HIS A 119 -6.59 0.82 25.61
#